data_AF-A0A2E6W4V2-F1
#
_entry.id   AF-A0A2E6W4V2-F1
#
_cell.length_a   1.000
_cell.length_b   1.000
_cell.length_c   1.000
_cell.angle_alpha   90.00
_cell.angle_beta   90.00
_cell.angle_gamma   90.00
#
_symmetry.space_group_name_H-M   'P 1'
#
loop_
_entity.id
_entity.type
_entity.pdbx_description
1 polymer ?
#
loop_
_entity_poly.entity_id
_entity_poly.type
_entity_poly.pdbx_seq_one_letter_code
_entity_poly.pdbx_strand_id
1 'polypeptide(L)'
;MNNFIAHLPLVKTSSKAIVIDAETLQSSKALVARGLDPANIVVINNEEHVIELAKNAGHSKSMVGISTEVLRKLHSRYDCIYLDFCGTPERSQTTGWDPEKDILMAADKLNDSGVLIVTFTTGHIRHGVRKALLIRPDTLTKAHQVQYSETSPMISIILAKTRSCQYLQTLERLYLEMEQQVQKVQPNSKRKRKRQHETERVRVTWKTDDRDDYKEWIGKEFYGTVLKKVKKGYNIKYDDGQIVDNIPCHWITRV
;
A
#
# COMPACT_ATOMS: atom_id res chain seq x y z
N MET A 1 -6.65 -10.11 3.88
CA MET A 1 -6.70 -10.67 2.51
C MET A 1 -7.09 -9.54 1.58
N ASN A 2 -6.11 -9.12 0.80
CA ASN A 2 -6.10 -7.90 0.03
C ASN A 2 -6.89 -8.03 -1.28
N ASN A 3 -8.22 -8.11 -1.19
CA ASN A 3 -9.07 -8.22 -2.38
C ASN A 3 -9.26 -6.89 -3.13
N PHE A 4 -8.41 -5.87 -2.95
CA PHE A 4 -8.59 -4.56 -3.61
C PHE A 4 -8.65 -4.68 -5.13
N ILE A 5 -7.91 -5.63 -5.71
CA ILE A 5 -7.92 -5.90 -7.14
C ILE A 5 -9.24 -6.52 -7.62
N ALA A 6 -9.91 -7.28 -6.75
CA ALA A 6 -11.17 -7.94 -7.09
C ALA A 6 -12.24 -6.92 -7.43
N HIS A 7 -12.21 -5.71 -6.87
CA HIS A 7 -13.32 -4.76 -7.02
C HIS A 7 -13.04 -3.64 -8.01
N LEU A 8 -11.97 -3.74 -8.81
CA LEU A 8 -11.71 -2.81 -9.90
C LEU A 8 -12.87 -2.86 -10.92
N PRO A 9 -13.70 -1.82 -11.04
CA PRO A 9 -14.82 -1.81 -11.99
C PRO A 9 -14.35 -1.57 -13.44
N LEU A 10 -13.04 -1.46 -13.63
CA LEU A 10 -12.38 -1.18 -14.90
C LEU A 10 -12.00 -2.45 -15.65
N VAL A 11 -12.04 -3.60 -14.97
CA VAL A 11 -11.60 -4.86 -15.52
C VAL A 11 -12.74 -5.45 -16.35
N LYS A 12 -12.68 -5.24 -17.65
CA LYS A 12 -13.56 -5.89 -18.64
C LYS A 12 -12.95 -7.24 -19.03
N THR A 13 -13.72 -8.14 -19.62
CA THR A 13 -13.24 -9.44 -20.10
C THR A 13 -12.02 -9.34 -21.03
N SER A 14 -11.95 -8.26 -21.80
CA SER A 14 -10.84 -7.95 -22.73
C SER A 14 -9.69 -7.15 -22.13
N SER A 15 -9.77 -6.76 -20.86
CA SER A 15 -8.73 -5.97 -20.21
C SER A 15 -7.44 -6.78 -20.06
N LYS A 16 -6.30 -6.08 -20.04
CA LYS A 16 -4.98 -6.69 -19.82
C LYS A 16 -4.45 -6.31 -18.45
N ALA A 17 -3.94 -7.31 -17.72
CA ALA A 17 -3.41 -7.09 -16.39
C ALA A 17 -1.99 -7.65 -16.19
N ILE A 18 -1.24 -6.99 -15.32
CA ILE A 18 -0.02 -7.55 -14.70
C ILE A 18 -0.30 -7.71 -13.21
N VAL A 19 0.13 -8.84 -12.63
CA VAL A 19 0.12 -9.05 -11.19
C VAL A 19 1.47 -9.61 -10.74
N ILE A 20 2.03 -9.07 -9.65
CA ILE A 20 3.00 -9.80 -8.82
C ILE A 20 2.16 -10.64 -7.86
N ASP A 21 2.32 -11.96 -7.89
CA ASP A 21 1.49 -12.85 -7.09
C ASP A 21 2.35 -13.85 -6.31
N ALA A 22 1.77 -14.43 -5.26
CA ALA A 22 2.38 -15.48 -4.46
C ALA A 22 1.89 -16.87 -4.93
N GLU A 23 2.40 -17.94 -4.30
CA GLU A 23 2.05 -19.34 -4.62
C GLU A 23 0.53 -19.62 -4.67
N THR A 24 -0.26 -18.91 -3.86
CA THR A 24 -1.71 -19.08 -3.81
C THR A 24 -2.45 -18.54 -5.04
N LEU A 25 -1.79 -17.70 -5.84
CA LEU A 25 -2.33 -17.00 -7.02
C LEU A 25 -3.60 -16.20 -6.70
N GLN A 26 -3.70 -15.65 -5.49
CA GLN A 26 -4.94 -15.00 -5.02
C GLN A 26 -5.28 -13.77 -5.85
N SER A 27 -4.28 -12.99 -6.24
CA SER A 27 -4.47 -11.75 -7.00
C SER A 27 -4.94 -12.03 -8.41
N SER A 28 -4.34 -13.00 -9.10
CA SER A 28 -4.74 -13.41 -10.44
C SER A 28 -6.11 -14.09 -10.43
N LYS A 29 -6.38 -14.98 -9.47
CA LYS A 29 -7.69 -15.63 -9.31
C LYS A 29 -8.80 -14.63 -9.03
N ALA A 30 -8.52 -13.57 -8.25
CA ALA A 30 -9.48 -12.50 -8.00
C ALA A 30 -9.89 -11.76 -9.28
N LEU A 31 -8.94 -11.52 -10.20
CA LEU A 31 -9.23 -10.95 -11.51
C LEU A 31 -10.05 -11.89 -12.40
N VAL A 32 -9.69 -13.18 -12.43
CA VAL A 32 -10.43 -14.21 -13.19
C VAL A 32 -11.87 -14.35 -12.68
N ALA A 33 -12.07 -14.34 -11.36
CA ALA A 33 -13.40 -14.39 -10.75
C ALA A 33 -14.30 -13.19 -11.12
N ARG A 34 -13.72 -12.11 -11.66
CA ARG A 34 -14.43 -10.95 -12.20
C ARG A 34 -14.64 -11.00 -13.72
N GLY A 35 -14.32 -12.12 -14.34
CA GLY A 35 -14.51 -12.36 -15.75
C GLY A 35 -13.34 -11.91 -16.62
N LEU A 36 -12.17 -11.60 -16.04
CA LEU A 36 -10.97 -11.37 -16.84
C LEU A 36 -10.47 -12.71 -17.41
N ASP A 37 -10.18 -12.76 -18.71
CA ASP A 37 -9.59 -13.94 -19.32
C ASP A 37 -8.21 -14.23 -18.71
N PRO A 38 -7.95 -15.43 -18.16
CA PRO A 38 -6.63 -15.81 -17.64
C PRO A 38 -5.48 -15.53 -18.61
N ALA A 39 -5.69 -15.66 -19.93
CA ALA A 39 -4.67 -15.42 -20.96
C ALA A 39 -4.31 -13.92 -21.16
N ASN A 40 -5.09 -13.02 -20.56
CA ASN A 40 -4.82 -11.58 -20.52
C ASN A 40 -4.16 -11.12 -19.23
N ILE A 41 -3.87 -12.05 -18.30
CA ILE A 41 -3.17 -11.78 -17.05
C ILE A 41 -1.73 -12.29 -17.16
N VAL A 42 -0.77 -11.39 -16.94
CA VAL A 42 0.63 -11.74 -16.79
C VAL A 42 0.95 -11.83 -15.31
N VAL A 43 1.21 -13.04 -14.81
CA VAL A 43 1.72 -13.27 -13.46
C VAL A 43 3.25 -13.17 -13.49
N ILE A 44 3.82 -12.42 -12.55
CA ILE A 44 5.27 -12.29 -12.36
C ILE A 44 5.61 -12.84 -10.96
N ASN A 45 6.59 -13.73 -10.90
CA ASN A 45 7.15 -14.28 -9.67
C ASN A 45 8.58 -14.77 -9.95
N ASN A 46 9.46 -14.71 -8.96
CA ASN A 46 10.85 -15.16 -9.06
C ASN A 46 11.02 -16.68 -8.94
N GLU A 47 10.01 -17.40 -8.48
CA GLU A 47 9.99 -18.84 -8.28
C GLU A 47 9.33 -19.54 -9.47
N GLU A 48 10.07 -20.44 -10.11
CA GLU A 48 9.64 -21.12 -11.33
C GLU A 48 8.34 -21.93 -11.15
N HIS A 49 8.23 -22.66 -10.04
CA HIS A 49 7.06 -23.47 -9.74
C HIS A 49 5.76 -22.65 -9.61
N VAL A 50 5.83 -21.41 -9.10
CA VAL A 50 4.66 -20.50 -9.01
C VAL A 50 4.18 -20.13 -10.41
N ILE A 51 5.10 -19.90 -11.34
CA ILE A 51 4.77 -19.59 -12.74
C ILE A 51 4.24 -20.81 -13.48
N GLU A 52 4.73 -22.01 -13.19
CA GLU A 52 4.13 -23.26 -13.69
C GLU A 52 2.68 -23.41 -13.21
N LEU A 53 2.41 -23.17 -11.93
CA LEU A 53 1.04 -23.15 -11.39
C LEU A 53 0.18 -22.10 -12.10
N ALA A 54 0.72 -20.91 -12.35
CA ALA A 54 0.00 -19.85 -13.06
C ALA A 54 -0.33 -20.24 -14.50
N LYS A 55 0.61 -20.85 -15.22
CA LYS A 55 0.41 -21.35 -16.59
C LYS A 55 -0.64 -22.46 -16.63
N ASN A 56 -0.61 -23.39 -15.67
CA ASN A 56 -1.61 -24.44 -15.53
C ASN A 56 -3.02 -23.88 -15.24
N ALA A 57 -3.10 -22.72 -14.58
CA ALA A 57 -4.34 -21.97 -14.37
C ALA A 57 -4.79 -21.11 -15.58
N GLY A 58 -4.09 -21.20 -16.73
CA GLY A 58 -4.43 -20.49 -17.97
C GLY A 58 -3.71 -19.16 -18.17
N HIS A 59 -2.83 -18.73 -17.25
CA HIS A 59 -2.03 -17.50 -17.38
C HIS A 59 -0.82 -17.71 -18.30
N SER A 60 -1.09 -17.96 -19.59
CA SER A 60 -0.11 -18.43 -20.58
C SER A 60 1.10 -17.52 -20.80
N LYS A 61 0.99 -16.23 -20.48
CA LYS A 61 2.05 -15.21 -20.66
C LYS A 61 2.86 -14.93 -19.39
N SER A 62 2.66 -15.70 -18.33
CA SER A 62 3.34 -15.50 -17.04
C SER A 62 4.84 -15.77 -17.14
N MET A 63 5.64 -14.99 -16.39
CA MET A 63 7.08 -14.93 -16.54
C MET A 63 7.80 -15.13 -15.21
N VAL A 64 8.86 -15.95 -15.24
CA VAL A 64 9.79 -16.13 -14.12
C VAL A 64 10.78 -14.96 -14.08
N GLY A 65 10.98 -14.40 -12.90
CA GLY A 65 12.00 -13.40 -12.61
C GLY A 65 11.55 -12.32 -11.65
N ILE A 66 12.49 -11.46 -11.25
CA ILE A 66 12.17 -10.29 -10.44
C ILE A 66 11.43 -9.26 -11.30
N SER A 67 10.46 -8.56 -10.70
CA SER A 67 9.64 -7.54 -11.37
C SER A 67 10.47 -6.52 -12.14
N THR A 68 11.57 -6.05 -11.55
CA THR A 68 12.45 -5.04 -12.15
C THR A 68 13.04 -5.47 -13.49
N GLU A 69 13.30 -6.76 -13.69
CA GLU A 69 13.80 -7.28 -14.95
C GLU A 69 12.67 -7.66 -15.90
N VAL A 70 11.62 -8.30 -15.38
CA VAL A 70 10.51 -8.80 -16.18
C VAL A 70 9.73 -7.64 -16.81
N LEU A 71 9.44 -6.58 -16.04
CA LEU A 71 8.72 -5.42 -16.55
C LEU A 71 9.43 -4.83 -17.78
N ARG A 72 10.76 -4.76 -17.82
CA ARG A 72 11.49 -4.24 -19.00
C ARG A 72 11.21 -5.00 -20.29
N LYS A 73 10.94 -6.31 -20.20
CA LYS A 73 10.72 -7.20 -21.35
C LYS A 73 9.28 -7.16 -21.86
N LEU A 74 8.35 -6.59 -21.11
CA LEU A 74 6.94 -6.50 -21.51
C LEU A 74 6.72 -5.31 -22.46
N HIS A 75 6.19 -5.55 -23.65
CA HIS A 75 5.97 -4.51 -24.66
C HIS A 75 4.52 -4.03 -24.79
N SER A 76 3.56 -4.70 -24.15
CA SER A 76 2.15 -4.33 -24.22
C SER A 76 1.82 -3.16 -23.28
N ARG A 77 0.67 -2.51 -23.54
CA ARG A 77 -0.01 -1.65 -22.59
C ARG A 77 -1.08 -2.42 -21.81
N TYR A 78 -1.35 -1.99 -20.59
CA TYR A 78 -2.19 -2.69 -19.62
C TYR A 78 -3.21 -1.74 -18.98
N ASP A 79 -4.38 -2.27 -18.66
CA ASP A 79 -5.46 -1.53 -18.00
C ASP A 79 -5.30 -1.52 -16.48
N CYS A 80 -4.73 -2.59 -15.94
CA CYS A 80 -4.45 -2.74 -14.53
C CYS A 80 -3.06 -3.33 -14.31
N ILE A 81 -2.30 -2.76 -13.38
CA ILE A 81 -1.07 -3.36 -12.89
C ILE A 81 -1.17 -3.41 -11.36
N TYR A 82 -0.97 -4.59 -10.77
CA TYR A 82 -0.96 -4.80 -9.33
C TYR A 82 0.42 -5.29 -8.90
N LEU A 83 1.14 -4.44 -8.17
CA LEU A 83 2.47 -4.73 -7.64
C LEU A 83 2.34 -5.02 -6.15
N ASP A 84 2.24 -6.30 -5.79
CA ASP A 84 2.12 -6.74 -4.40
C ASP A 84 3.49 -6.85 -3.72
N PHE A 85 4.06 -5.72 -3.30
CA PHE A 85 5.30 -5.79 -2.55
C PHE A 85 5.00 -6.13 -1.09
N CYS A 86 5.26 -7.38 -0.72
CA CYS A 86 5.29 -7.82 0.68
C CYS A 86 6.39 -7.13 1.53
N GLY A 87 7.24 -6.31 0.89
CA GLY A 87 8.40 -5.64 1.48
C GLY A 87 8.24 -4.13 1.59
N THR A 88 9.38 -3.45 1.79
CA THR A 88 9.46 -2.00 1.97
C THR A 88 9.48 -1.28 0.61
N PRO A 89 9.20 0.03 0.54
CA PRO A 89 9.38 0.81 -0.68
C PRO A 89 10.85 1.08 -1.02
N GLU A 90 11.80 0.56 -0.24
CA GLU A 90 13.23 0.78 -0.45
C GLU A 90 13.80 -0.27 -1.40
N ARG A 91 14.81 0.15 -2.17
CA ARG A 91 15.57 -0.76 -3.02
C ARG A 91 16.30 -1.80 -2.18
N SER A 92 16.15 -3.06 -2.55
CA SER A 92 16.95 -4.15 -2.00
C SER A 92 18.32 -4.19 -2.66
N GLN A 93 19.38 -4.11 -1.86
CA GLN A 93 20.75 -4.25 -2.36
C GLN A 93 21.11 -5.71 -2.68
N THR A 94 20.44 -6.67 -2.05
CA THR A 94 20.78 -8.10 -2.15
C THR A 94 19.97 -8.83 -3.21
N THR A 95 18.68 -8.51 -3.34
CA THR A 95 17.77 -9.23 -4.24
C THR A 95 17.58 -8.55 -5.59
N GLY A 96 18.12 -7.34 -5.78
CA GLY A 96 17.96 -6.56 -7.01
C GLY A 96 16.59 -5.90 -7.20
N TRP A 97 15.64 -6.13 -6.29
CA TRP A 97 14.32 -5.50 -6.30
C TRP A 97 14.42 -3.98 -6.11
N ASP A 98 13.75 -3.25 -7.00
CA ASP A 98 13.77 -1.79 -7.03
C ASP A 98 12.34 -1.24 -7.25
N PRO A 99 11.55 -1.10 -6.16
CA PRO A 99 10.15 -0.70 -6.27
C PRO A 99 9.93 0.64 -6.97
N GLU A 100 10.85 1.59 -6.80
CA GLU A 100 10.80 2.87 -7.50
C GLU A 100 10.89 2.69 -9.02
N LYS A 101 11.87 1.90 -9.50
CA LYS A 101 11.97 1.57 -10.92
C LYS A 101 10.76 0.78 -11.42
N ASP A 102 10.25 -0.15 -10.62
CA ASP A 102 9.11 -0.98 -10.98
C ASP A 102 7.86 -0.13 -11.20
N ILE A 103 7.57 0.80 -10.28
CA ILE A 103 6.46 1.74 -10.40
C ILE A 103 6.65 2.63 -11.64
N LEU A 104 7.86 3.13 -11.89
CA LEU A 104 8.15 3.94 -13.08
C LEU A 104 7.91 3.16 -14.38
N MET A 105 8.37 1.91 -14.46
CA MET A 105 8.18 1.04 -15.63
C MET A 105 6.71 0.61 -15.79
N ALA A 106 6.01 0.38 -14.68
CA ALA A 106 4.58 0.10 -14.69
C ALA A 106 3.79 1.32 -15.21
N ALA A 107 4.15 2.53 -14.78
CA ALA A 107 3.51 3.77 -15.22
C ALA A 107 3.60 3.97 -16.74
N ASP A 108 4.76 3.67 -17.35
CA ASP A 108 4.89 3.72 -18.80
C ASP A 108 3.93 2.72 -19.47
N LYS A 109 3.83 1.50 -18.93
CA LYS A 109 3.01 0.40 -19.48
C LYS A 109 1.51 0.52 -19.26
N LEU A 110 1.04 1.47 -18.46
CA LEU A 110 -0.39 1.71 -18.32
C LEU A 110 -1.00 2.34 -19.58
N ASN A 111 -2.22 1.93 -19.92
CA ASN A 111 -3.12 2.69 -20.80
C ASN A 111 -3.48 4.05 -20.17
N ASP A 112 -3.98 5.00 -20.95
CA ASP A 112 -4.29 6.35 -20.46
C ASP A 112 -5.36 6.38 -19.35
N SER A 113 -6.28 5.42 -19.38
CA SER A 113 -7.27 5.15 -18.31
C SER A 113 -6.86 3.99 -17.41
N GLY A 114 -5.58 3.62 -17.39
CA GLY A 114 -5.06 2.51 -16.62
C GLY A 114 -4.85 2.87 -15.15
N VAL A 115 -4.91 1.85 -14.30
CA VAL A 115 -4.69 1.95 -12.85
C VAL A 115 -3.52 1.08 -12.43
N LEU A 116 -2.64 1.65 -11.62
CA LEU A 116 -1.58 0.95 -10.89
C LEU A 116 -1.98 0.89 -9.43
N ILE A 117 -2.02 -0.32 -8.88
CA ILE A 117 -2.16 -0.55 -7.46
C ILE A 117 -0.81 -1.08 -6.96
N VAL A 118 -0.30 -0.50 -5.90
CA VAL A 118 0.94 -0.94 -5.28
C VAL A 118 0.75 -1.09 -3.78
N THR A 119 1.27 -2.18 -3.22
CA THR A 119 1.23 -2.43 -1.79
C THR A 119 2.64 -2.39 -1.21
N PHE A 120 2.76 -2.01 0.05
CA PHE A 120 4.01 -2.07 0.81
C PHE A 120 3.72 -2.44 2.26
N THR A 121 4.66 -3.11 2.92
CA THR A 121 4.68 -3.11 4.38
C THR A 121 5.07 -1.72 4.88
N THR A 122 4.42 -1.32 5.97
CA THR A 122 4.76 -0.14 6.77
C THR A 122 5.31 -0.53 8.13
N GLY A 123 5.31 -1.83 8.44
CA GLY A 123 5.93 -2.36 9.64
C GLY A 123 7.44 -2.12 9.60
N HIS A 124 7.99 -1.62 10.72
CA HIS A 124 9.44 -1.48 10.94
C HIS A 124 10.17 -0.50 10.02
N ILE A 125 9.45 0.32 9.23
CA ILE A 125 10.04 1.35 8.38
C ILE A 125 9.59 2.72 8.89
N ARG A 126 10.55 3.57 9.26
CA ARG A 126 10.25 4.96 9.60
C ARG A 126 9.70 5.69 8.38
N HIS A 127 8.55 6.32 8.56
CA HIS A 127 7.85 7.05 7.51
C HIS A 127 7.53 6.21 6.27
N GLY A 128 7.26 4.90 6.42
CA GLY A 128 6.98 3.99 5.30
C GLY A 128 5.89 4.50 4.34
N VAL A 129 4.80 5.06 4.89
CA VAL A 129 3.74 5.71 4.09
C VAL A 129 4.26 6.85 3.23
N ARG A 130 5.06 7.76 3.82
CA ARG A 130 5.63 8.91 3.11
C ARG A 130 6.58 8.43 2.01
N LYS A 131 7.44 7.46 2.29
CA LYS A 131 8.36 6.89 1.29
C LYS A 131 7.61 6.26 0.12
N ALA A 132 6.58 5.48 0.40
CA ALA A 132 5.74 4.86 -0.64
C ALA A 132 5.03 5.91 -1.53
N LEU A 133 4.67 7.07 -0.97
CA LEU A 133 4.10 8.18 -1.74
C LEU A 133 5.15 8.97 -2.55
N LEU A 134 6.39 9.02 -2.09
CA LEU A 134 7.48 9.77 -2.75
C LEU A 134 8.00 9.09 -4.02
N ILE A 135 7.93 7.75 -4.09
CA ILE A 135 8.38 6.99 -5.28
C ILE A 135 7.35 7.00 -6.42
N ARG A 136 6.24 7.73 -6.27
CA ARG A 136 5.21 7.88 -7.31
C ARG A 136 5.71 8.81 -8.43
N PRO A 137 5.74 8.37 -9.70
CA PRO A 137 6.03 9.23 -10.84
C PRO A 137 4.99 10.35 -11.01
N ASP A 138 5.41 11.52 -11.50
CA ASP A 138 4.52 12.68 -11.77
C ASP A 138 3.51 12.44 -12.91
N THR A 139 3.72 11.38 -13.69
CA THR A 139 2.78 10.93 -14.72
C THR A 139 1.57 10.21 -14.14
N LEU A 140 1.58 9.88 -12.84
CA LEU A 140 0.48 9.21 -12.15
C LEU A 140 -0.14 10.11 -11.09
N THR A 141 -1.47 10.13 -11.04
CA THR A 141 -2.24 10.82 -9.99
C THR A 141 -2.65 9.82 -8.93
N LYS A 142 -2.51 10.19 -7.65
CA LYS A 142 -3.02 9.37 -6.54
C LYS A 142 -4.54 9.45 -6.53
N ALA A 143 -5.20 8.33 -6.78
CA ALA A 143 -6.66 8.21 -6.73
C ALA A 143 -7.14 7.89 -5.31
N HIS A 144 -6.48 6.94 -4.63
CA HIS A 144 -6.86 6.54 -3.28
C HIS A 144 -5.68 5.93 -2.52
N GLN A 145 -5.83 5.82 -1.21
CA GLN A 145 -4.83 5.19 -0.34
C GLN A 145 -5.53 4.50 0.82
N VAL A 146 -5.16 3.25 1.09
CA VAL A 146 -5.74 2.44 2.17
C VAL A 146 -4.64 1.90 3.06
N GLN A 147 -4.79 2.05 4.37
CA GLN A 147 -3.98 1.31 5.33
C GLN A 147 -4.76 0.06 5.77
N TYR A 148 -4.10 -1.08 5.75
CA TYR A 148 -4.69 -2.35 6.14
C TYR A 148 -3.68 -3.20 6.90
N SER A 149 -4.11 -4.35 7.41
CA SER A 149 -3.22 -5.28 8.08
C SER A 149 -3.48 -6.68 7.56
N GLU A 150 -2.39 -7.39 7.27
CA GLU A 150 -2.41 -8.84 7.07
C GLU A 150 -1.54 -9.48 8.15
N THR A 151 -0.36 -9.96 7.79
CA THR A 151 0.67 -10.41 8.72
C THR A 151 1.42 -9.24 9.37
N SER A 152 1.44 -8.07 8.72
CA SER A 152 2.02 -6.82 9.22
C SER A 152 1.15 -5.61 8.81
N PRO A 153 1.38 -4.41 9.38
CA PRO A 153 0.75 -3.19 8.89
C PRO A 153 1.18 -2.90 7.45
N MET A 154 0.23 -2.75 6.55
CA MET A 154 0.43 -2.54 5.12
C MET A 154 -0.22 -1.24 4.65
N ILE A 155 0.25 -0.72 3.52
CA ILE A 155 -0.39 0.34 2.77
C ILE A 155 -0.64 -0.13 1.34
N SER A 156 -1.81 0.20 0.81
CA SER A 156 -2.14 0.10 -0.61
C SER A 156 -2.28 1.53 -1.16
N ILE A 157 -1.60 1.81 -2.26
CA ILE A 157 -1.66 3.09 -2.97
C ILE A 157 -2.22 2.82 -4.36
N ILE A 158 -3.24 3.60 -4.72
CA ILE A 158 -3.96 3.45 -5.98
C ILE A 158 -3.68 4.68 -6.81
N LEU A 159 -3.05 4.44 -7.96
CA LEU A 159 -2.53 5.44 -8.86
C LEU A 159 -3.23 5.29 -10.22
N ALA A 160 -3.63 6.40 -10.83
CA ALA A 160 -4.23 6.42 -12.16
C ALA A 160 -3.38 7.26 -13.11
N LYS A 161 -3.25 6.84 -14.37
CA LYS A 161 -2.52 7.60 -15.40
C LYS A 161 -3.28 8.83 -15.88
N THR A 162 -4.61 8.79 -15.81
CA THR A 162 -5.45 9.93 -16.16
C THR A 162 -5.42 11.04 -15.10
N ARG A 163 -5.62 12.28 -15.55
CA ARG A 163 -5.88 13.46 -14.70
C ARG A 163 -7.35 13.84 -14.65
N SER A 164 -8.24 13.04 -15.24
CA SER A 164 -9.68 13.30 -15.22
C SER A 164 -10.21 13.27 -13.79
N CYS A 165 -10.62 14.44 -13.28
CA CYS A 165 -11.15 14.58 -11.92
C CYS A 165 -12.37 13.68 -11.69
N GLN A 166 -13.28 13.59 -12.65
CA GLN A 166 -14.47 12.73 -12.57
C GLN A 166 -14.11 11.25 -12.44
N TYR A 167 -13.10 10.81 -13.17
CA TYR A 167 -12.64 9.43 -13.10
C TYR A 167 -11.99 9.12 -11.75
N LEU A 168 -11.14 10.03 -11.26
CA LEU A 168 -10.49 9.90 -9.95
C LEU A 168 -11.51 9.87 -8.81
N GLN A 169 -12.50 10.77 -8.81
CA GLN A 169 -13.60 10.77 -7.83
C GLN A 169 -14.43 9.48 -7.89
N THR A 170 -14.60 8.92 -9.09
CA THR A 170 -15.29 7.64 -9.26
C THR A 170 -14.50 6.52 -8.60
N LEU A 171 -13.20 6.43 -8.88
CA LEU A 171 -12.31 5.47 -8.22
C LEU A 171 -12.32 5.63 -6.70
N GLU A 172 -12.12 6.84 -6.19
CA GLU A 172 -12.09 7.13 -4.75
C GLU A 172 -13.37 6.65 -4.06
N ARG A 173 -14.55 7.02 -4.60
CA ARG A 173 -15.85 6.57 -4.07
C ARG A 173 -15.98 5.04 -4.05
N LEU A 174 -15.60 4.36 -5.13
CA LEU A 174 -15.67 2.90 -5.21
C LEU A 174 -14.82 2.25 -4.12
N TYR A 175 -13.60 2.76 -3.90
CA TYR A 175 -12.73 2.24 -2.86
C TYR A 175 -13.22 2.55 -1.44
N LEU A 176 -13.80 3.74 -1.21
CA LEU A 176 -14.44 4.06 0.07
C LEU A 176 -15.63 3.14 0.38
N GLU A 177 -16.47 2.85 -0.61
CA GLU A 177 -17.58 1.90 -0.46
C GLU A 177 -17.08 0.50 -0.11
N MET A 178 -15.98 0.06 -0.72
CA MET A 178 -15.35 -1.23 -0.41
C MET A 178 -14.81 -1.30 1.02
N GLU A 179 -14.14 -0.25 1.50
CA GLU A 179 -13.64 -0.19 2.87
C GLU A 179 -14.78 -0.39 3.88
N GLN A 180 -15.92 0.25 3.63
CA GLN A 180 -17.11 0.10 4.47
C GLN A 180 -17.68 -1.32 4.43
N GLN A 181 -17.66 -2.01 3.29
CA GLN A 181 -18.10 -3.40 3.18
C GLN A 181 -17.18 -4.35 3.94
N VAL A 182 -15.86 -4.18 3.83
CA VAL A 182 -14.88 -5.00 4.56
C VAL A 182 -15.05 -4.83 6.07
N GLN A 183 -15.32 -3.62 6.54
CA GLN A 183 -15.60 -3.35 7.96
C GLN A 183 -16.91 -3.99 8.46
N LYS A 184 -17.91 -4.17 7.60
CA LYS A 184 -19.20 -4.82 7.95
C LYS A 184 -19.10 -6.35 7.98
N VAL A 185 -18.30 -6.94 7.10
CA VAL A 185 -18.19 -8.41 6.95
C VAL A 185 -17.27 -9.03 7.99
N GLN A 186 -16.33 -8.28 8.59
CA GLN A 186 -15.70 -8.73 9.82
C GLN A 186 -16.71 -8.60 10.97
N PRO A 187 -17.35 -9.70 11.42
CA PRO A 187 -18.18 -9.60 12.61
C PRO A 187 -17.25 -9.17 13.73
N ASN A 188 -17.78 -8.38 14.66
CA ASN A 188 -17.18 -8.08 15.95
C ASN A 188 -16.55 -9.35 16.56
N SER A 189 -15.31 -9.67 16.21
CA SER A 189 -14.45 -10.41 17.10
C SER A 189 -14.35 -9.45 18.27
N LYS A 190 -15.06 -9.80 19.34
CA LYS A 190 -14.93 -9.17 20.64
C LYS A 190 -13.51 -9.46 21.16
N ARG A 191 -12.45 -9.06 20.44
CA ARG A 191 -11.32 -8.46 21.11
C ARG A 191 -11.96 -7.33 21.87
N LYS A 192 -12.11 -7.52 23.19
CA LYS A 192 -12.42 -6.44 24.13
C LYS A 192 -11.63 -5.25 23.61
N ARG A 193 -12.29 -4.32 22.93
CA ARG A 193 -11.76 -2.98 22.70
C ARG A 193 -11.60 -2.49 24.13
N LYS A 194 -10.42 -2.73 24.71
CA LYS A 194 -9.89 -1.90 25.77
C LYS A 194 -9.99 -0.54 25.11
N ARG A 195 -11.03 0.22 25.46
CA ARG A 195 -11.21 1.59 25.02
C ARG A 195 -9.83 2.20 25.17
N GLN A 196 -9.13 2.42 24.05
CA GLN A 196 -8.02 3.34 24.04
C GLN A 196 -8.72 4.64 24.34
N HIS A 197 -8.67 4.98 25.62
CA HIS A 197 -9.17 6.21 26.15
C HIS A 197 -8.30 7.29 25.50
N GLU A 198 -8.67 7.72 24.29
CA GLU A 198 -8.26 9.00 23.74
C GLU A 198 -8.77 10.03 24.74
N THR A 199 -7.87 10.42 25.66
CA THR A 199 -8.29 11.05 26.91
C THR A 199 -8.01 12.53 26.94
N GLU A 200 -7.08 13.02 26.11
CA GLU A 200 -6.57 14.36 26.27
C GLU A 200 -5.88 14.85 25.00
N ARG A 201 -6.26 16.05 24.55
CA ARG A 201 -5.50 16.80 23.55
C ARG A 201 -4.27 17.38 24.23
N VAL A 202 -3.13 17.28 23.57
CA VAL A 202 -1.86 17.70 24.13
C VAL A 202 -1.03 18.46 23.10
N ARG A 203 -0.21 19.35 23.63
CA ARG A 203 0.87 20.01 22.91
C ARG A 203 2.18 19.37 23.31
N VAL A 204 2.96 18.93 22.34
CA VAL A 204 4.25 18.29 22.53
C VAL A 204 5.34 19.24 22.07
N THR A 205 6.18 19.69 23.00
CA THR A 205 7.40 20.44 22.69
C THR A 205 8.56 19.47 22.69
N TRP A 206 9.18 19.27 21.53
CA TRP A 206 10.34 18.38 21.42
C TRP A 206 11.53 19.01 22.16
N LYS A 207 12.14 18.26 23.07
CA LYS A 207 13.35 18.69 23.79
C LYS A 207 14.53 17.83 23.35
N THR A 208 15.71 18.14 23.91
CA THR A 208 16.93 17.36 23.71
C THR A 208 16.65 15.89 24.00
N ASP A 209 16.99 15.05 23.02
CA ASP A 209 16.80 13.61 23.04
C ASP A 209 18.06 12.95 22.52
N ASP A 210 18.40 11.82 23.12
CA ASP A 210 19.59 11.03 22.82
C ASP A 210 19.49 10.37 21.43
N ARG A 211 18.29 10.37 20.82
CA ARG A 211 18.02 9.89 19.47
C ARG A 211 18.45 10.94 18.43
N ASP A 212 19.51 10.62 17.68
CA ASP A 212 20.11 11.51 16.67
C ASP A 212 19.12 12.07 15.64
N ASP A 213 18.05 11.33 15.35
CA ASP A 213 17.05 11.66 14.34
C ASP A 213 16.14 12.84 14.69
N TYR A 214 16.18 13.36 15.93
CA TYR A 214 15.25 14.38 16.41
C TYR A 214 15.89 15.74 16.72
N LYS A 215 17.19 15.90 16.44
CA LYS A 215 17.93 17.14 16.68
C LYS A 215 17.34 18.35 15.94
N GLU A 216 16.79 18.15 14.74
CA GLU A 216 16.15 19.21 13.94
C GLU A 216 14.75 19.63 14.45
N TRP A 217 14.18 18.86 15.38
CA TRP A 217 12.84 19.08 15.94
C TRP A 217 12.88 19.73 17.32
N ILE A 218 14.06 19.81 17.94
CA ILE A 218 14.24 20.45 19.25
C ILE A 218 13.67 21.88 19.23
N GLY A 219 12.78 22.18 20.17
CA GLY A 219 12.10 23.46 20.32
C GLY A 219 10.81 23.63 19.49
N LYS A 220 10.50 22.71 18.58
CA LYS A 220 9.24 22.77 17.80
C LYS A 220 8.08 22.16 18.60
N GLU A 221 6.89 22.71 18.35
CA GLU A 221 5.65 22.31 19.01
C GLU A 221 4.70 21.61 18.04
N PHE A 222 4.08 20.53 18.50
CA PHE A 222 3.11 19.75 17.73
C PHE A 222 1.89 19.44 18.58
N TYR A 223 0.74 19.32 17.92
CA TYR A 223 -0.52 18.98 18.58
C TYR A 223 -0.91 17.55 18.25
N GLY A 224 -1.49 16.87 19.24
CA GLY A 224 -1.99 15.51 19.07
C GLY A 224 -2.84 15.05 20.22
N THR A 225 -3.20 13.78 20.18
CA THR A 225 -4.04 13.12 21.19
C THR A 225 -3.28 12.00 21.86
N VAL A 226 -3.34 11.95 23.19
CA VAL A 226 -2.76 10.85 23.97
C VAL A 226 -3.58 9.58 23.75
N LEU A 227 -2.93 8.55 23.21
CA LEU A 227 -3.54 7.23 22.98
C LEU A 227 -3.46 6.34 24.22
N LYS A 228 -2.30 6.33 24.89
CA LYS A 228 -2.08 5.59 26.15
C LYS A 228 -0.82 6.07 26.87
N LYS A 229 -0.82 5.94 28.19
CA LYS A 229 0.39 6.03 29.02
C LYS A 229 1.17 4.71 28.94
N VAL A 230 2.48 4.81 28.76
CA VAL A 230 3.44 3.69 28.77
C VAL A 230 4.48 3.90 29.85
N LYS A 231 5.27 2.87 30.18
CA LYS A 231 6.25 2.91 31.29
C LYS A 231 7.23 4.09 31.18
N LYS A 232 7.58 4.50 29.96
CA LYS A 232 8.56 5.56 29.67
C LYS A 232 7.94 6.89 29.22
N GLY A 233 6.61 7.03 29.20
CA GLY A 233 5.96 8.24 28.68
C GLY A 233 4.56 8.00 28.14
N TYR A 234 4.27 8.55 26.96
CA TYR A 234 2.97 8.45 26.31
C TYR A 234 3.12 8.07 24.84
N ASN A 235 2.11 7.38 24.31
CA ASN A 235 1.96 7.23 22.87
C ASN A 235 0.99 8.31 22.39
N ILE A 236 1.41 9.10 21.41
CA ILE A 236 0.69 10.26 20.91
C ILE A 236 0.39 10.05 19.44
N LYS A 237 -0.85 10.32 19.04
CA LYS A 237 -1.25 10.48 17.64
C LYS A 237 -1.27 11.96 17.31
N TYR A 238 -0.37 12.42 16.45
CA TYR A 238 -0.35 13.80 15.99
C TYR A 238 -1.48 14.09 15.01
N ASP A 239 -1.79 15.38 14.81
CA ASP A 239 -2.87 15.85 13.94
C ASP A 239 -2.65 15.45 12.45
N ASP A 240 -1.41 15.16 12.05
CA ASP A 240 -1.06 14.62 10.72
C ASP A 240 -1.31 13.10 10.57
N GLY A 241 -1.80 12.45 11.63
CA GLY A 241 -2.09 11.02 11.69
C GLY A 241 -0.90 10.16 12.10
N GLN A 242 0.29 10.71 12.31
CA GLN A 242 1.46 9.96 12.76
C GLN A 242 1.29 9.54 14.23
N ILE A 243 1.61 8.28 14.54
CA ILE A 243 1.66 7.78 15.92
C ILE A 243 3.13 7.66 16.33
N VAL A 244 3.48 8.30 17.45
CA VAL A 244 4.82 8.19 18.05
C VAL A 244 4.70 7.64 19.46
N ASP A 245 5.50 6.61 19.73
CA ASP A 245 5.50 5.89 20.99
C ASP A 245 6.58 6.41 21.94
N ASN A 246 6.31 6.30 23.25
CA ASN A 246 7.24 6.66 24.33
C ASN A 246 7.70 8.12 24.34
N ILE A 247 6.81 9.07 24.05
CA ILE A 247 7.08 10.50 24.24
C ILE A 247 7.21 10.80 25.73
N PRO A 248 8.33 11.37 26.20
CA PRO A 248 8.54 11.66 27.62
C PRO A 248 7.47 12.60 28.19
N CYS A 249 7.01 12.33 29.41
CA CYS A 249 5.95 13.12 30.06
C CYS A 249 6.29 14.63 30.13
N HIS A 250 7.55 14.97 30.33
CA HIS A 250 8.03 16.35 30.49
C HIS A 250 8.12 17.15 29.18
N TRP A 251 7.76 16.54 28.05
CA TRP A 251 7.61 17.19 26.74
C TRP A 251 6.17 17.58 26.45
N ILE A 252 5.22 17.09 27.24
CA ILE A 252 3.80 17.17 26.97
C ILE A 252 3.18 18.22 27.88
N THR A 253 2.49 19.19 27.28
CA THR A 253 1.62 20.15 27.95
C THR A 253 0.18 19.83 27.60
N ARG A 254 -0.68 19.72 28.61
CA ARG A 254 -2.12 19.52 28.42
C ARG A 254 -2.73 20.83 27.90
N VAL A 255 -3.59 20.73 26.89
CA VAL A 255 -4.25 21.87 26.24
C VAL A 255 -5.72 21.89 26.62
#